data_AF-A0A538HIW7-F1
#
_entry.id   AF-A0A538HIW7-F1
#
_cell.length_a   1.000
_cell.length_b   1.000
_cell.length_c   1.000
_cell.angle_alpha   90.00
_cell.angle_beta   90.00
_cell.angle_gamma   90.00
#
_symmetry.space_group_name_H-M   'P 1'
#
loop_
_entity.id
_entity.type
_entity.pdbx_description
1 polymer ?
#
loop_
_entity_poly.entity_id
_entity_poly.type
_entity_poly.pdbx_seq_one_letter_code
_entity_poly.pdbx_strand_id
1 'polypeptide(L)'
;MYVMLKRLLVGRPIATVDQEHQLLPKRIALATFSSDAISSTAYATEEILFVVAVMLAIVVSSYRQTIYAYPSGGGSYIVSRENLGEYPSLVAGASLLVDYVLTVAVSVSAGVAAIISLPTFRGLA
;
A
#
# COMPACT_ATOMS: atom_id res chain seq x y z
N MET A 1 2.30 -9.68 -31.37
CA MET A 1 2.03 -10.78 -30.41
C MET A 1 2.03 -10.31 -28.95
N TYR A 2 3.13 -9.74 -28.44
CA TYR A 2 3.29 -9.33 -27.03
C TYR A 2 2.19 -8.38 -26.50
N VAL A 3 1.78 -7.39 -27.31
CA VAL A 3 0.74 -6.42 -26.93
C VAL A 3 -0.64 -7.07 -26.73
N MET A 4 -0.95 -8.13 -27.49
CA MET A 4 -2.24 -8.82 -27.43
C MET A 4 -2.29 -9.78 -26.23
N LEU A 5 -1.18 -10.45 -25.93
CA LEU A 5 -1.02 -11.25 -24.71
C LEU A 5 -1.08 -10.36 -23.46
N LYS A 6 -0.41 -9.20 -23.47
CA LYS A 6 -0.47 -8.22 -22.37
C LYS A 6 -1.89 -7.70 -22.14
N ARG A 7 -2.65 -7.41 -23.21
CA ARG A 7 -4.04 -6.94 -23.10
C ARG A 7 -5.01 -8.02 -22.61
N LEU A 8 -4.72 -9.30 -22.88
CA LEU A 8 -5.52 -10.41 -22.38
C LEU A 8 -5.26 -10.68 -20.88
N LEU A 9 -4.00 -10.59 -20.45
CA LEU A 9 -3.59 -10.92 -19.08
C LEU A 9 -3.73 -9.74 -18.10
N VAL A 10 -3.46 -8.51 -18.54
CA VAL A 10 -3.44 -7.29 -17.69
C VAL A 10 -4.67 -6.41 -17.91
N GLY A 11 -5.39 -6.59 -19.01
CA GLY A 11 -6.52 -5.74 -19.39
C GLY A 11 -6.13 -4.54 -20.26
N ARG A 12 -7.13 -3.74 -20.66
CA ARG A 12 -6.92 -2.53 -21.46
C ARG A 12 -6.38 -1.41 -20.55
N PRO A 13 -5.38 -0.63 -20.97
CA PRO A 13 -4.93 0.53 -20.21
C PRO A 13 -6.10 1.50 -20.05
N ILE A 14 -6.39 1.86 -18.80
CA ILE A 14 -7.47 2.78 -18.44
C ILE A 14 -6.90 4.20 -18.54
N ALA A 15 -7.60 5.08 -19.25
CA ALA A 15 -7.23 6.48 -19.28
C ALA A 15 -7.44 7.09 -17.89
N THR A 16 -6.52 7.94 -17.41
CA THR A 16 -6.60 8.59 -16.10
C THR A 16 -7.94 9.30 -15.88
N VAL A 17 -8.56 9.79 -16.96
CA VAL A 17 -9.87 10.47 -16.97
C VAL A 17 -11.04 9.54 -16.60
N ASP A 18 -10.90 8.22 -16.75
CA ASP A 18 -11.93 7.22 -16.40
C ASP A 18 -11.74 6.64 -14.99
N GLN A 19 -10.71 7.06 -14.24
CA GLN A 19 -10.37 6.45 -12.93
C GLN A 19 -11.36 6.82 -11.81
N GLU A 20 -12.02 7.96 -11.88
CA GLU A 20 -13.03 8.35 -10.87
C GLU A 20 -14.22 7.37 -10.81
N HIS A 21 -14.51 6.67 -11.92
CA HIS A 21 -15.58 5.68 -12.01
C HIS A 21 -15.16 4.28 -11.52
N GLN A 22 -13.87 4.06 -11.23
CA GLN A 22 -13.34 2.78 -10.73
C GLN A 22 -12.93 2.82 -9.24
N LEU A 23 -13.38 3.83 -8.50
CA LEU A 23 -13.13 3.91 -7.07
C LEU A 23 -13.70 2.67 -6.38
N LEU A 24 -12.86 1.99 -5.60
CA LEU A 24 -13.28 0.88 -4.79
C LEU A 24 -14.34 1.36 -3.78
N PRO A 25 -15.46 0.63 -3.61
CA PRO A 25 -16.43 0.99 -2.60
C PRO A 25 -15.74 0.96 -1.23
N LYS A 26 -16.08 1.92 -0.36
CA LYS A 26 -15.38 2.17 0.92
C LYS A 26 -15.14 0.92 1.76
N ARG A 27 -16.06 -0.05 1.72
CA ARG A 27 -15.92 -1.33 2.45
C ARG A 27 -14.78 -2.20 1.94
N ILE A 28 -14.65 -2.32 0.62
CA ILE A 28 -13.58 -3.10 -0.02
C ILE A 28 -12.26 -2.36 0.13
N ALA A 29 -12.26 -1.05 -0.12
CA ALA A 29 -11.07 -0.23 0.09
C ALA A 29 -10.55 -0.36 1.54
N LEU A 30 -11.44 -0.23 2.53
CA LEU A 30 -11.06 -0.37 3.94
C LEU A 30 -10.47 -1.76 4.22
N ALA A 31 -11.14 -2.84 3.79
CA ALA A 31 -10.63 -4.20 4.03
C ALA A 31 -9.24 -4.42 3.42
N THR A 32 -9.03 -3.98 2.17
CA THR A 32 -7.74 -4.14 1.49
C THR A 32 -6.64 -3.30 2.15
N PHE A 33 -6.89 -2.02 2.41
CA PHE A 33 -5.88 -1.12 2.98
C PHE A 33 -5.63 -1.36 4.48
N SER A 34 -6.65 -1.79 5.24
CA SER A 34 -6.49 -2.13 6.65
C SER A 34 -5.69 -3.42 6.85
N SER A 35 -5.75 -4.36 5.91
CA SER A 35 -4.94 -5.59 5.97
C SER A 35 -3.45 -5.28 6.07
N ASP A 36 -2.98 -4.25 5.36
CA ASP A 36 -1.57 -3.89 5.30
C ASP A 36 -1.07 -3.30 6.64
N ALA A 37 -1.90 -2.42 7.21
CA ALA A 37 -1.65 -1.85 8.53
C ALA A 37 -1.68 -2.90 9.65
N ILE A 38 -2.64 -3.83 9.60
CA ILE A 38 -2.77 -4.91 10.60
C ILE A 38 -1.61 -5.90 10.48
N SER A 39 -1.23 -6.29 9.25
CA SER A 39 -0.10 -7.20 9.00
C SER A 39 1.19 -6.69 9.66
N SER A 40 1.43 -5.38 9.59
CA SER A 40 2.60 -4.74 10.19
C SER A 40 2.68 -4.90 11.72
N THR A 41 1.53 -5.02 12.41
CA THR A 41 1.50 -5.25 13.87
C THR A 41 1.95 -6.64 14.27
N ALA A 42 1.90 -7.62 13.36
CA ALA A 42 2.35 -8.99 13.63
C ALA A 42 3.88 -9.09 13.84
N TYR A 43 4.64 -8.07 13.45
CA TYR A 43 6.10 -8.00 13.61
C TYR A 43 6.56 -7.09 14.75
N ALA A 44 5.67 -6.29 15.33
CA ALA A 44 6.04 -5.28 16.33
C ALA A 44 5.97 -5.84 17.76
N THR A 45 6.96 -5.48 18.59
CA THR A 45 6.97 -5.82 20.03
C THR A 45 6.02 -4.90 20.82
N GLU A 46 5.60 -5.34 22.02
CA GLU A 46 4.63 -4.64 22.87
C GLU A 46 5.01 -3.17 23.17
N GLU A 47 6.29 -2.88 23.40
CA GLU A 47 6.78 -1.52 23.64
C GLU A 47 6.70 -0.61 22.40
N ILE A 48 6.86 -1.18 21.19
CA ILE A 48 6.82 -0.44 19.92
C ILE A 48 5.37 -0.11 19.53
N LEU A 49 4.40 -0.91 19.95
CA LEU A 49 2.98 -0.71 19.64
C LEU A 49 2.45 0.64 20.11
N PHE A 50 2.87 1.15 21.27
CA PHE A 50 2.45 2.47 21.74
C PHE A 50 2.95 3.59 20.82
N VAL A 51 4.23 3.52 20.44
CA VAL A 51 4.84 4.49 19.53
C VAL A 51 4.16 4.44 18.15
N VAL A 52 3.89 3.24 17.64
CA VAL A 52 3.17 3.05 16.37
C VAL A 52 1.75 3.60 16.44
N ALA A 53 1.03 3.40 17.55
CA ALA A 53 -0.32 3.93 17.71
C ALA A 53 -0.35 5.47 17.69
N VAL A 54 0.58 6.12 18.40
CA VAL A 54 0.73 7.59 18.36
C VAL A 54 1.09 8.06 16.96
N MET A 55 2.01 7.38 16.28
CA MET A 55 2.41 7.73 14.91
C MET A 55 1.24 7.56 13.93
N LEU A 56 0.46 6.49 14.05
CA LEU A 56 -0.75 6.27 13.25
C LEU A 56 -1.78 7.38 13.46
N ALA A 57 -1.97 7.87 14.70
CA ALA A 57 -2.89 8.97 14.96
C ALA A 57 -2.46 10.26 14.22
N ILE A 58 -1.15 10.56 14.23
CA ILE A 58 -0.58 11.70 13.48
C ILE A 58 -0.78 11.52 11.98
N VAL A 59 -0.44 10.34 11.45
CA VAL A 59 -0.56 10.02 10.03
C VAL A 59 -2.02 10.13 9.59
N VAL A 60 -2.97 9.53 10.31
CA VAL A 60 -4.40 9.61 9.99
C VAL A 60 -4.90 11.05 9.98
N SER A 61 -4.49 11.87 10.96
CA SER A 61 -4.83 13.30 10.99
C SER A 61 -4.28 14.05 9.77
N SER A 62 -3.02 13.78 9.40
CA SER A 62 -2.37 14.37 8.23
C SER A 62 -3.05 13.96 6.91
N TYR A 63 -3.30 12.66 6.72
CA TYR A 63 -4.01 12.14 5.55
C TYR A 63 -5.42 12.71 5.43
N ARG A 64 -6.12 12.89 6.55
CA ARG A 64 -7.44 13.54 6.56
C ARG A 64 -7.35 14.95 5.97
N GLN A 65 -6.36 15.75 6.39
CA GLN A 65 -6.15 17.10 5.85
C GLN A 65 -5.86 17.07 4.34
N THR A 66 -4.97 16.17 3.90
CA THR A 66 -4.64 16.00 2.49
C THR A 66 -5.84 15.62 1.64
N ILE A 67 -6.69 14.69 2.11
CA ILE A 67 -7.91 14.26 1.39
C ILE A 67 -8.90 15.41 1.23
N TYR A 68 -9.02 16.30 2.22
CA TYR A 68 -9.87 17.48 2.09
C TYR A 68 -9.29 18.52 1.13
N ALA A 69 -7.97 18.69 1.09
CA ALA A 69 -7.30 19.62 0.18
C ALA A 69 -7.29 19.11 -1.28
N TYR A 70 -7.29 17.78 -1.47
CA TYR A 70 -7.23 17.10 -2.76
C TYR A 70 -8.43 16.15 -2.96
N PRO A 71 -9.65 16.68 -3.13
CA PRO A 71 -10.87 15.87 -3.23
C PRO A 71 -10.93 15.01 -4.50
N SER A 72 -10.23 15.40 -5.56
CA SER A 72 -10.04 14.64 -6.80
C SER A 72 -9.05 13.46 -6.65
N GLY A 73 -8.37 13.34 -5.50
CA GLY A 73 -7.40 12.26 -5.24
C GLY A 73 -6.02 12.53 -5.84
N GLY A 74 -5.28 11.47 -6.16
CA GLY A 74 -3.94 11.55 -6.79
C GLY A 74 -2.77 11.03 -5.95
N GLY A 75 -2.97 10.81 -4.65
CA GLY A 75 -1.97 10.22 -3.75
C GLY A 75 -0.69 11.06 -3.58
N SER A 76 0.32 10.47 -2.94
CA SER A 76 1.54 11.20 -2.54
C SER A 76 2.33 11.78 -3.72
N TYR A 77 2.28 11.15 -4.91
CA TYR A 77 2.96 11.67 -6.10
C TYR A 77 2.36 12.99 -6.59
N ILE A 78 1.04 13.06 -6.76
CA ILE A 78 0.37 14.26 -7.27
C ILE A 78 0.50 15.41 -6.27
N VAL A 79 0.29 15.13 -4.98
CA VAL A 79 0.45 16.12 -3.90
C VAL A 79 1.88 16.66 -3.88
N SER A 80 2.91 15.80 -3.97
CA SER A 80 4.30 16.27 -4.03
C SER A 80 4.63 17.04 -5.30
N ARG A 81 4.06 16.65 -6.45
CA ARG A 81 4.31 17.31 -7.74
C ARG A 81 3.79 18.74 -7.76
N GLU A 82 2.59 18.96 -7.25
CA GLU A 82 1.97 20.29 -7.23
C GLU A 82 2.60 21.24 -6.21
N ASN A 83 3.12 20.72 -5.09
CA ASN A 83 3.68 21.56 -4.02
C ASN A 83 5.20 21.75 -4.08
N LEU A 84 5.95 20.74 -4.54
CA LEU A 84 7.41 20.70 -4.47
C LEU A 84 8.07 20.63 -5.85
N GLY A 85 7.31 20.36 -6.91
CA GLY A 85 7.80 20.24 -8.27
C GLY A 85 8.19 18.82 -8.67
N GLU A 86 8.82 18.70 -9.85
CA GLU A 86 8.98 17.42 -10.54
C GLU A 86 9.97 16.48 -9.86
N TYR A 87 11.20 16.92 -9.62
CA TYR A 87 12.24 16.08 -9.01
C TYR A 87 11.84 15.46 -7.65
N PRO A 88 11.33 16.21 -6.65
CA PRO A 88 10.91 15.62 -5.39
C PRO A 88 9.69 14.70 -5.55
N SER A 89 8.78 14.97 -6.49
CA SER A 89 7.66 14.07 -6.78
C SER A 89 8.12 12.74 -7.36
N LEU A 90 9.18 12.72 -8.18
CA LEU A 90 9.74 11.48 -8.71
C LEU A 90 10.34 10.61 -7.59
N VAL A 91 10.97 11.22 -6.59
CA VAL A 91 11.45 10.49 -5.39
C VAL A 91 10.27 9.89 -4.62
N ALA A 92 9.18 10.65 -4.43
CA ALA A 92 7.97 10.13 -3.79
C ALA A 92 7.37 8.95 -4.60
N GLY A 93 7.33 9.06 -5.93
CA GLY A 93 6.86 7.98 -6.81
C GLY A 93 7.77 6.74 -6.76
N ALA A 94 9.08 6.93 -6.80
CA ALA A 94 10.05 5.83 -6.68
C ALA A 94 9.96 5.14 -5.31
N SER A 95 9.79 5.91 -4.24
CA SER A 95 9.60 5.38 -2.88
C SER A 95 8.36 4.50 -2.81
N LEU A 96 7.25 4.89 -3.42
CA LEU A 96 6.02 4.07 -3.45
C LEU A 96 6.23 2.75 -4.19
N LEU A 97 6.99 2.74 -5.28
CA LEU A 97 7.29 1.50 -6.00
C LEU A 97 8.13 0.55 -5.15
N VAL A 98 9.13 1.07 -4.44
CA VAL A 98 9.96 0.29 -3.52
C VAL A 98 9.12 -0.23 -2.36
N ASP A 99 8.26 0.62 -1.77
CA ASP A 99 7.35 0.26 -0.70
C ASP A 99 6.45 -0.90 -1.10
N TYR A 100 5.78 -0.84 -2.25
CA TYR A 100 4.95 -1.94 -2.73
C TYR A 100 5.72 -3.26 -2.92
N VAL A 101 6.95 -3.21 -3.43
CA VAL A 101 7.77 -4.41 -3.60
C VAL A 101 8.16 -4.99 -2.25
N LEU A 102 8.57 -4.15 -1.30
CA LEU A 102 8.95 -4.57 0.05
C LEU A 102 7.76 -5.13 0.82
N THR A 103 6.59 -4.49 0.74
CA THR A 103 5.37 -4.94 1.40
C THR A 103 4.98 -6.35 0.96
N VAL A 104 5.02 -6.62 -0.35
CA VAL A 104 4.75 -7.98 -0.88
C VAL A 104 5.82 -8.96 -0.40
N ALA A 105 7.11 -8.60 -0.49
CA ALA A 105 8.21 -9.48 -0.10
C ALA A 105 8.17 -9.87 1.39
N VAL A 106 7.98 -8.89 2.28
CA VAL A 106 7.91 -9.10 3.74
C VAL A 106 6.67 -9.91 4.11
N SER A 107 5.51 -9.56 3.55
CA SER A 107 4.25 -10.26 3.83
C SER A 107 4.32 -11.73 3.43
N VAL A 108 4.88 -12.05 2.24
CA VAL A 108 5.06 -13.45 1.80
C VAL A 108 6.07 -14.19 2.69
N SER A 109 7.21 -13.57 2.99
CA SER A 109 8.25 -14.19 3.82
C SER A 109 7.73 -14.58 5.21
N ALA A 110 6.95 -13.68 5.81
CA ALA A 110 6.32 -13.91 7.08
C ALA A 110 5.16 -14.90 7.05
N GLY A 111 4.35 -14.87 5.99
CA GLY A 111 3.31 -15.86 5.78
C GLY A 111 3.90 -17.27 5.73
N VAL A 112 5.01 -17.44 5.01
CA VAL A 112 5.76 -18.72 4.98
C VAL A 112 6.31 -19.06 6.37
N ALA A 113 6.92 -18.10 7.08
CA ALA A 113 7.42 -18.30 8.45
C ALA A 113 6.31 -18.75 9.42
N ALA A 114 5.11 -18.18 9.31
CA ALA A 114 3.96 -18.55 10.12
C ALA A 114 3.49 -19.99 9.80
N ILE A 115 3.47 -20.40 8.54
CA ILE A 115 3.07 -21.76 8.14
C ILE A 115 4.03 -22.82 8.67
N ILE A 116 5.35 -22.62 8.52
CA ILE A 116 6.35 -23.58 9.00
C ILE A 116 6.40 -23.68 10.53
N SER A 117 5.90 -22.67 11.26
CA SER A 117 5.85 -22.68 12.72
C SER A 117 4.81 -23.67 13.29
N LEU A 118 3.88 -24.15 12.45
CA LEU A 118 2.83 -25.07 12.87
C LEU A 118 3.43 -26.42 13.33
N PRO A 119 2.90 -27.03 14.41
CA PRO A 119 3.43 -28.28 14.96
C PRO A 119 3.54 -29.42 13.93
N THR A 120 2.63 -29.46 12.96
CA THR A 120 2.58 -30.46 11.88
C THR A 120 3.82 -30.45 10.98
N PHE A 121 4.50 -29.31 10.84
CA PHE A 121 5.67 -29.16 9.96
C PHE A 121 7.01 -29.20 10.70
N ARG A 122 7.02 -29.39 12.03
CA ARG A 122 8.25 -29.45 12.85
C ARG A 122 9.21 -30.60 12.52
N GLY A 123 8.77 -31.61 11.76
CA GLY A 123 9.60 -32.75 11.36
C GLY A 123 10.30 -32.61 10.00
N LEU A 124 10.14 -31.47 9.31
CA LEU A 124 10.70 -31.20 7.97
C LEU A 124 11.86 -30.17 7.99
N ALA A 125 12.21 -29.64 9.16
CA ALA A 125 13.31 -28.70 9.40
C ALA A 125 14.43 -29.40 10.17
#